data_AF-A0A818NSE0-F1
#
_entry.id   AF-A0A818NSE0-F1
#
_cell.length_a   1.000
_cell.length_b   1.000
_cell.length_c   1.000
_cell.angle_alpha   90.00
_cell.angle_beta   90.00
_cell.angle_gamma   90.00
#
_symmetry.space_group_name_H-M   'P 1'
#
loop_
_entity.id
_entity.type
_entity.pdbx_description
1 polymer ?
#
loop_
_entity_poly.entity_id
_entity_poly.type
_entity_poly.pdbx_seq_one_letter_code
_entity_poly.pdbx_strand_id
1 'polypeptide(L)' 'KAMLKVSVFGAKSPCEEVFIKHIGNNLYNVQYTLREKGEHIVVVKWGDQPIPDSLWHIEVV' A
#
# COMPACT_ATOMS: atom_id res chain seq x y z
N LYS A 1 17.39 8.59 -7.17
CA LYS A 1 17.39 7.51 -6.16
C LYS A 1 15.97 6.96 -6.08
N ALA A 2 15.75 5.68 -6.36
CA ALA A 2 14.42 5.09 -6.29
C ALA A 2 14.00 4.83 -4.83
N MET A 3 12.70 4.81 -4.57
CA MET A 3 12.12 4.60 -3.24
C MET A 3 10.86 3.73 -3.36
N LEU A 4 10.51 3.01 -2.29
CA LEU A 4 9.23 2.31 -2.21
C LEU A 4 8.10 3.33 -2.07
N LYS A 5 7.10 3.24 -2.95
CA LYS A 5 5.86 4.02 -2.88
C LYS A 5 4.69 3.05 -2.69
N VAL A 6 3.76 3.39 -1.82
CA VAL A 6 2.54 2.63 -1.55
C VAL A 6 1.34 3.54 -1.75
N SER A 7 0.36 3.07 -2.50
CA SER A 7 -0.92 3.74 -2.70
C SER A 7 -2.03 2.79 -2.29
N VAL A 8 -3.00 3.30 -1.54
CA VAL A 8 -4.14 2.51 -1.06
C VAL A 8 -5.41 3.16 -1.57
N PHE A 9 -6.18 2.41 -2.34
CA PHE A 9 -7.45 2.83 -2.92
C PHE A 9 -8.57 2.13 -2.17
N GLY A 10 -9.50 2.90 -1.61
CA GLY A 10 -10.71 2.37 -0.98
C GLY A 10 -11.96 2.56 -1.83
N ALA A 11 -13.04 1.88 -1.46
CA ALA A 11 -14.29 1.89 -2.21
C ALA A 11 -14.99 3.26 -2.25
N LYS A 12 -14.85 4.10 -1.20
CA LYS A 12 -15.54 5.41 -1.14
C LYS A 12 -14.66 6.54 -0.63
N SER A 13 -13.76 6.29 0.32
CA SER A 13 -12.82 7.31 0.80
C SER A 13 -11.34 6.91 0.65
N PRO A 14 -10.43 7.89 0.65
CA PRO A 14 -9.00 7.63 0.70
C PRO A 14 -8.63 6.86 1.96
N CYS A 15 -7.60 6.02 1.88
CA CYS A 15 -6.99 5.45 3.08
C CYS A 15 -6.53 6.57 4.02
N GLU A 16 -6.85 6.44 5.30
CA GLU A 16 -6.54 7.49 6.28
C GLU A 16 -5.04 7.63 6.52
N GLU A 17 -4.34 6.50 6.67
CA GLU A 17 -2.94 6.48 7.07
C GLU A 17 -2.18 5.35 6.37
N VAL A 18 -1.01 5.67 5.85
CA VAL A 18 -0.04 4.72 5.31
C VAL A 18 1.34 5.06 5.87
N PHE A 19 1.94 4.13 6.62
CA PHE A 19 3.29 4.25 7.16
C PHE A 19 4.23 3.29 6.45
N ILE A 20 5.35 3.81 5.95
CA ILE A 20 6.40 3.02 5.33
C ILE A 20 7.67 3.17 6.15
N LYS A 21 8.16 2.07 6.72
CA LYS A 21 9.42 2.02 7.47
C LYS A 21 10.42 1.15 6.74
N HIS A 22 11.52 1.74 6.28
CA HIS A 22 12.68 0.98 5.81
C HIS A 22 13.41 0.39 7.02
N ILE A 23 13.55 -0.93 7.06
CA ILE A 23 14.18 -1.66 8.17
C ILE A 23 15.58 -2.21 7.82
N GLY A 24 16.12 -1.85 6.66
CA GLY A 24 17.45 -2.26 6.18
C GLY A 24 17.38 -3.40 5.16
N ASN A 25 18.47 -3.64 4.42
CA ASN A 25 18.58 -4.71 3.42
C ASN A 25 17.43 -4.76 2.41
N ASN A 26 16.95 -3.59 1.95
CA ASN A 26 15.80 -3.45 1.04
C ASN A 26 14.49 -4.06 1.59
N LEU A 27 14.38 -4.25 2.90
CA LEU A 27 13.16 -4.67 3.56
C LEU A 27 12.39 -3.45 4.08
N TYR A 28 11.08 -3.48 3.87
CA TYR A 28 10.18 -2.39 4.22
C TYR A 28 8.97 -2.95 4.95
N ASN A 29 8.65 -2.36 6.11
CA ASN A 29 7.38 -2.58 6.76
C ASN A 29 6.39 -1.51 6.30
N VAL A 30 5.25 -1.96 5.77
CA VAL A 30 4.15 -1.10 5.34
C VAL A 30 2.97 -1.37 6.25
N GLN A 31 2.47 -0.32 6.90
CA GLN A 31 1.27 -0.37 7.74
C GLN A 31 0.22 0.59 7.15
N TYR A 32 -1.03 0.16 7.10
CA TYR A 32 -2.14 0.96 6.59
C TYR A 32 -3.39 0.71 7.43
N THR A 33 -4.27 1.71 7.49
CA THR A 33 -5.55 1.62 8.22
C THR A 33 -6.71 1.82 7.25
N LEU A 34 -7.61 0.83 7.19
CA LEU A 34 -8.85 0.87 6.42
C LEU A 34 -10.03 0.94 7.40
N ARG A 35 -10.86 1.98 7.33
CA ARG A 35 -12.04 2.12 8.20
C ARG A 35 -13.35 1.75 7.52
N GLU A 36 -13.40 1.87 6.21
CA GLU A 36 -14.61 1.60 5.45
C GLU A 36 -14.73 0.12 5.12
N LYS A 37 -15.97 -0.37 5.14
CA LYS A 37 -16.29 -1.69 4.62
C LYS A 37 -16.26 -1.69 3.10
N GLY A 38 -15.89 -2.82 2.53
CA GLY A 38 -15.83 -3.06 1.10
C GLY A 38 -14.42 -3.33 0.59
N GLU A 39 -14.31 -3.31 -0.73
CA GLU A 39 -13.08 -3.64 -1.44
C GLU A 39 -12.07 -2.49 -1.40
N HIS A 40 -10.82 -2.86 -1.15
CA HIS A 40 -9.67 -1.97 -1.16
C HIS A 40 -8.55 -2.59 -1.97
N ILE A 41 -7.75 -1.76 -2.62
CA ILE A 41 -6.59 -2.20 -3.41
C ILE A 41 -5.35 -1.47 -2.91
N VAL A 42 -4.34 -2.24 -2.51
CA VAL A 42 -3.01 -1.73 -2.19
C VAL A 42 -2.10 -1.92 -3.39
N VAL A 43 -1.44 -0.84 -3.81
CA VAL A 43 -0.49 -0.82 -4.92
C VAL A 43 0.87 -0.42 -4.40
N VAL A 44 1.89 -1.24 -4.71
CA VAL A 44 3.28 -0.99 -4.32
C VAL A 44 4.15 -0.82 -5.58
N LYS A 45 5.02 0.19 -5.56
CA LYS A 45 5.94 0.53 -6.66
C LYS A 45 7.34 0.83 -6.13
N TRP A 46 8.36 0.55 -6.93
CA TRP A 46 9.73 0.99 -6.70
C TRP A 46 10.10 2.09 -7.70
N GLY A 47 10.25 3.32 -7.21
CA GLY A 47 10.28 4.49 -8.09
C GLY A 47 8.94 4.66 -8.80
N ASP A 48 8.93 4.51 -10.12
CA ASP A 48 7.71 4.59 -10.94
C ASP A 48 7.32 3.24 -11.57
N GLN A 49 8.04 2.17 -11.23
CA GLN A 49 7.78 0.82 -11.72
C GLN A 49 7.01 -0.01 -10.68
N PRO A 50 5.99 -0.78 -11.09
CA PRO A 50 5.33 -1.73 -10.20
C PRO A 50 6.32 -2.82 -9.77
N ILE A 51 6.18 -3.30 -8.53
CA ILE A 51 6.86 -4.52 -8.11
C ILE A 51 6.09 -5.74 -8.62
N PRO A 52 6.72 -6.92 -8.76
CA PRO A 52 6.01 -8.16 -9.05
C PRO A 52 4.87 -8.39 -8.04
N ASP A 53 3.73 -8.87 -8.54
CA ASP A 53 2.53 -9.19 -7.76
C ASP A 53 1.93 -8.03 -6.95
N SER A 54 2.29 -6.80 -7.32
CA SER A 54 1.58 -5.60 -6.86
C SER A 54 0.10 -5.68 -7.25
N LEU A 55 -0.78 -5.08 -6.45
CA LEU A 55 -2.26 -5.17 -6.45
C LEU A 55 -2.81 -6.20 -5.44
N TRP A 56 -2.67 -5.91 -4.15
CA TRP A 56 -3.33 -6.68 -3.10
C TRP A 56 -4.78 -6.20 -2.94
N HIS A 57 -5.72 -7.11 -3.19
CA HIS A 57 -7.15 -6.89 -2.98
C HIS A 57 -7.51 -7.29 -1.55
N ILE A 58 -8.17 -6.41 -0.83
CA ILE A 58 -8.54 -6.58 0.58
C ILE A 58 -10.02 -6.27 0.71
N GLU A 59 -10.78 -7.20 1.27
CA GLU A 59 -12.17 -6.99 1.62
C GLU A 59 -12.30 -6.74 3.12
N VAL A 60 -12.84 -5.58 3.49
CA VAL A 60 -13.16 -5.25 4.88
C VAL A 60 -14.66 -5.49 5.09
N VAL A 61 -15.00 -6.39 6.01
CA VAL A 61 -16.39 -6.83 6.27
C VAL A 61 -17.05 -6.17 7.47
#